data_AF-A0A178UDZ4-F1
#
_entry.id   AF-A0A178UDZ4-F1
#
_cell.length_a   1.000
_cell.length_b   1.000
_cell.length_c   1.000
_cell.angle_alpha   90.00
_cell.angle_beta   90.00
_cell.angle_gamma   90.00
#
_symmetry.space_group_name_H-M   'P 1'
#
loop_
_entity.id
_entity.type
_entity.pdbx_description
1 polymer ?
#
loop_
_entity_poly.entity_id
_entity_poly.type
_entity_poly.pdbx_seq_one_letter_code
_entity_poly.pdbx_strand_id
1 'polypeptide(L)'
;MSRERIKRELPPVQEHIDKLRKVIEEGNYYGALQMYKSISARYVTAQRFSEALDILFSGACIELEHGLVNCGADLAILFVDTLVKAKSPCNDETLDRIRCIFKLFPRVPVPPHLVDVSDDEDVQNLQESLGEARSRVENLTSFLRAAIKWSAEFGGPRTGYPELHAMLGDYLYTECPELDMVRISRHFVRAEDPEKFASMLVNFMGRCYPGEDDLAIARAVLMYLSMGNMKDANFMMDEIKKQAETKNPELSESDLIQFISYLLETLQRDALPLFNMLRVKYKSSIDRDQLLNELLDEIAERFYGVQRKNPLQGMFGDIFKMMG
;
A
#
# COMPACT_ATOMS: atom_id res chain seq x y z
N MET A 1 -20.15 40.52 33.83
CA MET A 1 -19.56 39.36 34.53
C MET A 1 -19.33 38.25 33.52
N SER A 2 -18.13 38.18 32.95
CA SER A 2 -17.73 37.08 32.07
C SER A 2 -17.52 35.85 32.94
N ARG A 3 -18.36 34.82 32.78
CA ARG A 3 -18.15 33.52 33.43
C ARG A 3 -16.85 32.95 32.85
N GLU A 4 -15.78 32.94 33.64
CA GLU A 4 -14.67 32.03 33.43
C GLU A 4 -15.26 30.62 33.35
N ARG A 5 -15.22 30.01 32.17
CA ARG A 5 -15.46 28.58 32.03
C ARG A 5 -14.35 27.90 32.81
N ILE A 6 -14.67 27.42 34.01
CA ILE A 6 -13.83 26.48 34.76
C ILE A 6 -13.49 25.35 33.77
N LYS A 7 -12.24 25.28 33.31
CA LYS A 7 -11.76 24.15 32.54
C LYS A 7 -11.89 22.94 33.46
N ARG A 8 -12.95 22.15 33.28
CA ARG A 8 -13.07 20.85 33.97
C ARG A 8 -11.80 20.07 33.63
N GLU A 9 -11.07 19.69 34.67
CA GLU A 9 -9.88 18.89 34.55
C GLU A 9 -10.21 17.60 33.81
N LEU A 10 -9.38 17.22 32.84
CA LEU A 10 -9.61 16.02 32.05
C LEU A 10 -9.32 14.79 32.94
N PRO A 11 -10.30 13.87 33.11
CA PRO A 11 -10.13 12.66 33.92
C PRO A 11 -8.92 11.80 33.52
N PRO A 12 -8.54 10.81 34.33
CA PRO A 12 -7.61 9.77 33.91
C PRO A 12 -8.06 9.09 32.61
N VAL A 13 -7.11 8.78 31.73
CA VAL A 13 -7.37 8.17 30.42
C VAL A 13 -8.16 6.87 30.53
N GLN A 14 -7.86 6.07 31.56
CA GLN A 14 -8.48 4.77 31.79
C GLN A 14 -9.99 4.87 32.05
N GLU A 15 -10.45 5.88 32.79
CA GLU A 15 -11.87 6.08 33.06
C GLU A 15 -12.66 6.34 31.76
N HIS A 16 -12.04 7.05 30.82
CA HIS A 16 -12.64 7.28 29.51
C HIS A 16 -12.66 6.03 28.66
N ILE A 17 -11.58 5.25 28.63
CA ILE A 17 -11.51 3.98 27.90
C ILE A 17 -12.56 3.00 28.43
N ASP A 18 -12.67 2.84 29.75
CA ASP A 18 -13.65 1.93 30.37
C ASP A 18 -15.09 2.36 30.08
N LYS A 19 -15.36 3.68 30.12
CA LYS A 19 -16.67 4.21 29.77
C LYS A 19 -17.00 3.96 28.30
N LEU A 20 -16.05 4.17 27.40
CA LEU A 20 -16.26 3.99 25.96
C LEU A 20 -16.47 2.52 25.60
N ARG A 21 -15.74 1.62 26.26
CA ARG A 21 -15.92 0.17 26.11
C ARG A 21 -17.35 -0.26 26.44
N LYS A 22 -17.91 0.22 27.56
CA LYS A 22 -19.30 -0.06 27.94
C LYS A 22 -20.30 0.41 26.87
N VAL A 23 -20.07 1.57 26.26
CA VAL A 23 -20.97 2.10 25.20
C VAL A 23 -20.95 1.21 23.95
N ILE A 24 -19.80 0.61 23.62
CA ILE A 24 -19.69 -0.39 22.54
C ILE A 24 -20.41 -1.68 22.93
N GLU A 25 -20.23 -2.17 24.16
CA GLU A 25 -20.91 -3.37 24.68
C GLU A 25 -22.44 -3.19 24.71
N GLU A 26 -22.93 -1.96 24.90
CA GLU A 26 -24.34 -1.58 24.82
C GLU A 26 -24.87 -1.48 23.36
N GLY A 27 -24.01 -1.70 22.35
CA GLY A 27 -24.37 -1.69 20.93
C GLY A 27 -24.49 -0.30 20.29
N ASN A 28 -24.13 0.77 21.02
CA ASN A 28 -24.19 2.14 20.49
C ASN A 28 -22.89 2.53 19.79
N TYR A 29 -22.59 1.86 18.68
CA TYR A 29 -21.32 1.99 17.96
C TYR A 29 -21.09 3.40 17.39
N TYR A 30 -22.10 3.98 16.76
CA TYR A 30 -21.99 5.35 16.23
C TYR A 30 -21.76 6.37 17.35
N GLY A 31 -22.47 6.23 18.48
CA GLY A 31 -22.27 7.06 19.66
C GLY A 31 -20.87 6.90 20.24
N ALA A 32 -20.37 5.66 20.34
CA ALA A 32 -19.01 5.37 20.78
C ALA A 32 -17.97 6.06 19.89
N LEU A 33 -18.06 5.93 18.57
CA LEU A 33 -17.15 6.58 17.61
C LEU A 33 -17.10 8.10 17.81
N GLN A 34 -18.26 8.75 17.90
CA GLN A 34 -18.32 10.21 18.13
C GLN A 34 -17.74 10.60 19.50
N MET A 35 -17.92 9.76 20.52
CA MET A 35 -17.32 9.97 21.82
C MET A 35 -15.79 9.80 21.78
N TYR A 36 -15.25 8.78 21.10
CA TYR A 36 -13.80 8.62 20.89
C TYR A 36 -13.20 9.86 20.21
N LYS A 37 -13.80 10.31 19.10
CA LYS A 37 -13.37 11.51 18.35
C LYS A 37 -13.42 12.78 19.21
N SER A 38 -14.52 12.99 19.93
CA SER A 38 -14.70 14.18 20.78
C SER A 38 -13.75 14.18 21.99
N ILE A 39 -13.59 13.03 22.67
CA ILE A 39 -12.73 12.93 23.84
C ILE A 39 -11.27 13.12 23.43
N SER A 40 -10.77 12.39 22.44
CA SER A 40 -9.40 12.51 21.95
C SER A 40 -9.07 13.94 21.50
N ALA A 41 -9.97 14.62 20.79
CA ALA A 41 -9.79 16.02 20.39
C ALA A 41 -9.60 16.97 21.58
N ARG A 42 -10.27 16.72 22.71
CA ARG A 42 -10.07 17.51 23.95
C ARG A 42 -8.68 17.28 24.54
N TYR A 43 -8.17 16.05 24.55
CA TYR A 43 -6.80 15.75 24.99
C TYR A 43 -5.75 16.38 24.07
N VAL A 44 -5.94 16.32 22.76
CA VAL A 44 -5.09 17.01 21.77
C VAL A 44 -5.08 18.52 21.99
N THR A 45 -6.25 19.14 22.22
CA THR A 45 -6.35 20.58 22.53
C THR A 45 -5.62 20.93 23.82
N ALA A 46 -5.60 20.01 24.78
CA ALA A 46 -4.85 20.14 26.03
C ALA A 46 -3.37 19.78 25.90
N GLN A 47 -2.85 19.50 24.69
CA GLN A 47 -1.47 19.05 24.42
C GLN A 47 -1.10 17.74 25.14
N ARG A 48 -2.10 16.95 25.55
CA ARG A 48 -1.95 15.63 26.19
C ARG A 48 -2.00 14.53 25.13
N PHE A 49 -0.96 14.48 24.29
CA PHE A 49 -0.95 13.62 23.10
C PHE A 49 -0.87 12.14 23.43
N SER A 50 -0.11 11.74 24.46
CA SER A 50 0.00 10.34 24.87
C SER A 50 -1.36 9.74 25.16
N GLU A 51 -2.16 10.42 25.98
CA GLU A 51 -3.49 9.95 26.36
C GLU A 51 -4.48 9.98 25.19
N ALA A 52 -4.36 10.98 24.30
CA ALA A 52 -5.15 11.02 23.07
C ALA A 52 -4.86 9.80 22.18
N LEU A 53 -3.58 9.46 22.01
CA LEU A 53 -3.14 8.29 21.26
C LEU A 53 -3.66 7.00 21.90
N ASP A 54 -3.61 6.87 23.22
CA ASP A 54 -4.10 5.68 23.95
C ASP A 54 -5.60 5.47 23.79
N ILE A 55 -6.38 6.56 23.83
CA ILE A 55 -7.82 6.52 23.56
C ILE A 55 -8.09 6.08 22.12
N LEU A 56 -7.40 6.66 21.15
CA LEU A 56 -7.61 6.36 19.73
C LEU A 56 -7.18 4.94 19.36
N PHE A 57 -6.02 4.50 19.88
CA PHE A 57 -5.53 3.13 19.70
C PHE A 57 -6.50 2.12 20.31
N SER A 58 -6.92 2.33 21.56
CA SER A 58 -7.88 1.43 22.21
C SER A 58 -9.21 1.39 21.44
N GLY A 59 -9.71 2.54 20.97
CA GLY A 59 -10.95 2.59 20.21
C GLY A 59 -10.85 1.88 18.86
N ALA A 60 -9.77 2.12 18.10
CA ALA A 60 -9.53 1.45 16.84
C ALA A 60 -9.48 -0.08 17.00
N CYS A 61 -8.76 -0.57 18.01
CA CYS A 61 -8.69 -2.01 18.28
C CYS A 61 -10.06 -2.59 18.65
N ILE A 62 -10.77 -2.00 19.61
CA ILE A 62 -12.05 -2.53 20.07
C ILE A 62 -13.09 -2.52 18.94
N GLU A 63 -13.18 -1.45 18.15
CA GLU A 63 -14.15 -1.39 17.05
C GLU A 63 -13.82 -2.41 15.95
N LEU A 64 -12.54 -2.60 15.61
CA LEU A 64 -12.12 -3.65 14.66
C LEU A 64 -12.43 -5.07 15.19
N GLU A 65 -12.21 -5.33 16.48
CA GLU A 65 -12.54 -6.61 17.13
C GLU A 65 -14.04 -6.93 17.06
N HIS A 66 -14.91 -5.91 17.05
CA HIS A 66 -16.36 -6.06 16.87
C HIS A 66 -16.79 -6.12 15.39
N GLY A 67 -15.84 -6.15 14.44
CA GLY A 67 -16.12 -6.18 13.00
C GLY A 67 -16.53 -4.83 12.42
N LEU A 68 -16.43 -3.73 13.18
CA LEU A 68 -16.83 -2.39 12.76
C LEU A 68 -15.69 -1.71 11.97
N VAL A 69 -15.36 -2.27 10.81
CA VAL A 69 -14.16 -1.87 10.03
C VAL A 69 -14.11 -0.38 9.73
N ASN A 70 -15.24 0.20 9.30
CA ASN A 70 -15.31 1.64 8.98
C ASN A 70 -14.98 2.52 10.19
N CYS A 71 -15.53 2.19 11.36
CA CYS A 71 -15.34 2.98 12.57
C CYS A 71 -13.91 2.82 13.12
N GLY A 72 -13.42 1.57 13.16
CA GLY A 72 -12.07 1.27 13.60
C GLY A 72 -10.99 1.90 12.70
N ALA A 73 -11.20 1.90 11.38
CA ALA A 73 -10.33 2.56 10.42
C ALA A 73 -10.33 4.09 10.57
N ASP A 74 -11.50 4.70 10.79
CA ASP A 74 -11.64 6.13 11.10
C ASP A 74 -10.80 6.53 12.31
N LEU A 75 -10.85 5.73 13.39
CA LEU A 75 -10.04 5.96 14.59
C LEU A 75 -8.55 5.68 14.36
N ALA A 76 -8.21 4.69 13.54
CA ALA A 76 -6.83 4.37 13.17
C ALA A 76 -6.17 5.50 12.34
N ILE A 77 -6.91 6.10 11.40
CA ILE A 77 -6.44 7.28 10.65
C ILE A 77 -6.26 8.46 11.61
N LEU A 78 -7.23 8.71 12.50
CA LEU A 78 -7.13 9.78 13.48
C LEU A 78 -5.97 9.57 14.47
N PHE A 79 -5.65 8.31 14.80
CA PHE A 79 -4.46 7.95 15.57
C PHE A 79 -3.18 8.40 14.85
N VAL A 80 -3.03 8.09 13.56
CA VAL A 80 -1.87 8.52 12.77
C VAL A 80 -1.81 10.05 12.62
N ASP A 81 -2.93 10.71 12.35
CA ASP A 81 -3.00 12.18 12.31
C ASP A 81 -2.57 12.80 13.66
N THR A 82 -2.87 12.13 14.76
CA THR A 82 -2.45 12.56 16.09
C THR A 82 -0.95 12.34 16.30
N LEU A 83 -0.35 11.27 15.77
CA LEU A 83 1.11 11.09 15.75
C LEU A 83 1.80 12.24 15.00
N VAL A 84 1.27 12.63 13.83
CA VAL A 84 1.78 13.77 13.05
C VAL A 84 1.68 15.07 13.85
N LYS A 85 0.53 15.36 14.47
CA LYS A 85 0.33 16.57 15.30
C LYS A 85 1.25 16.60 16.52
N ALA A 86 1.44 15.45 17.15
CA ALA A 86 2.34 15.28 18.30
C ALA A 86 3.82 15.33 17.90
N LYS A 87 4.13 15.26 16.60
CA LYS A 87 5.48 15.05 16.06
C LYS A 87 6.17 13.83 16.66
N SER A 88 5.38 12.77 16.89
CA SER A 88 5.85 11.54 17.48
C SER A 88 6.83 10.84 16.53
N PRO A 89 8.02 10.43 17.00
CA PRO A 89 8.99 9.75 16.16
C PRO A 89 8.49 8.37 15.76
N CYS A 90 8.82 7.94 14.54
CA CYS A 90 8.65 6.58 14.07
C CYS A 90 9.69 5.68 14.75
N ASN A 91 9.23 4.88 15.72
CA ASN A 91 10.04 3.95 16.50
C ASN A 91 9.28 2.63 16.70
N ASP A 92 9.92 1.65 17.33
CA ASP A 92 9.31 0.32 17.50
C ASP A 92 7.98 0.34 18.24
N GLU A 93 7.83 1.18 19.27
CA GLU A 93 6.59 1.29 20.05
C GLU A 93 5.41 1.82 19.22
N THR A 94 5.64 2.87 18.44
CA THR A 94 4.61 3.46 17.57
C THR A 94 4.29 2.55 16.39
N LEU A 95 5.29 1.88 15.81
CA LEU A 95 5.10 0.86 14.79
C LEU A 95 4.34 -0.34 15.33
N ASP A 96 4.62 -0.81 16.55
CA ASP A 96 3.90 -1.91 17.21
C ASP A 96 2.40 -1.62 17.33
N ARG A 97 2.03 -0.39 17.67
CA ARG A 97 0.61 0.02 17.72
C ARG A 97 -0.03 -0.04 16.33
N ILE A 98 0.67 0.40 15.29
CA ILE A 98 0.19 0.30 13.89
C ILE A 98 0.06 -1.16 13.47
N ARG A 99 1.03 -2.03 13.81
CA ARG A 99 0.97 -3.47 13.57
C ARG A 99 -0.22 -4.12 14.27
N CYS A 100 -0.47 -3.75 15.53
CA CYS A 100 -1.60 -4.25 16.31
C CYS A 100 -2.93 -3.88 15.64
N ILE A 101 -3.13 -2.62 15.26
CA ILE A 101 -4.33 -2.17 14.54
C ILE A 101 -4.47 -2.94 13.22
N PHE A 102 -3.42 -3.03 12.41
CA PHE A 102 -3.44 -3.75 11.14
C PHE A 102 -3.86 -5.22 11.28
N LYS A 103 -3.36 -5.93 12.30
CA LYS A 103 -3.69 -7.34 12.54
C LYS A 103 -5.16 -7.58 12.85
N LEU A 104 -5.89 -6.55 13.29
CA LEU A 104 -7.32 -6.61 13.59
C LEU A 104 -8.20 -6.32 12.36
N PHE A 105 -7.63 -5.87 11.24
CA PHE A 105 -8.40 -5.75 10.01
C PHE A 105 -8.82 -7.14 9.50
N PRO A 106 -10.11 -7.36 9.20
CA PRO A 106 -10.58 -8.66 8.74
C PRO A 106 -9.90 -9.08 7.43
N ARG A 107 -9.56 -10.37 7.34
CA ARG A 107 -9.18 -11.04 6.10
C ARG A 107 -10.29 -12.00 5.72
N VAL A 108 -11.10 -11.60 4.77
CA VAL A 108 -12.30 -12.33 4.35
C VAL A 108 -12.12 -12.63 2.87
N PRO A 109 -11.94 -13.90 2.49
CA PRO A 109 -11.75 -14.29 1.10
C PRO A 109 -12.89 -13.74 0.24
N VAL A 110 -12.52 -13.06 -0.85
CA VAL A 110 -13.50 -12.60 -1.83
C VAL A 110 -14.06 -13.85 -2.53
N PRO A 111 -15.40 -14.00 -2.62
CA PRO A 111 -16.00 -15.10 -3.35
C PRO A 111 -15.45 -15.13 -4.80
N PRO A 112 -15.01 -16.29 -5.32
CA PRO A 112 -14.60 -16.38 -6.71
C PRO A 112 -15.76 -15.97 -7.61
N HIS A 113 -15.47 -15.32 -8.75
CA HIS A 113 -16.48 -15.00 -9.76
C HIS A 113 -17.22 -16.29 -10.16
N LEU A 114 -18.44 -16.47 -9.67
CA LEU A 114 -19.32 -17.56 -10.09
C LEU A 114 -19.94 -17.15 -11.42
N VAL A 115 -19.58 -17.87 -12.48
CA VAL A 115 -20.02 -17.60 -13.87
C VAL A 115 -21.47 -18.09 -14.11
N ASP A 116 -22.20 -18.47 -13.06
CA ASP A 116 -23.46 -19.21 -13.17
C ASP A 116 -24.49 -18.78 -12.11
N VAL A 117 -24.67 -17.46 -11.95
CA VAL A 117 -25.69 -16.91 -11.06
C VAL A 117 -26.94 -16.60 -11.90
N SER A 118 -27.87 -17.54 -11.96
CA SER A 118 -29.15 -17.37 -12.68
C SER A 118 -30.20 -16.59 -11.90
N ASP A 119 -29.97 -16.40 -10.59
CA ASP A 119 -30.97 -15.92 -9.65
C ASP A 119 -30.62 -14.49 -9.17
N ASP A 120 -31.57 -13.56 -9.27
CA ASP A 120 -31.37 -12.13 -8.98
C ASP A 120 -30.92 -11.86 -7.52
N GLU A 121 -31.38 -12.68 -6.56
CA GLU A 121 -31.01 -12.57 -5.14
C GLU A 121 -29.51 -12.87 -4.90
N ASP A 122 -28.97 -13.87 -5.60
CA ASP A 122 -27.56 -14.25 -5.48
C ASP A 122 -26.65 -13.19 -6.10
N VAL A 123 -27.08 -12.55 -7.20
CA VAL A 123 -26.36 -11.43 -7.81
C VAL A 123 -26.29 -10.25 -6.82
N GLN A 124 -27.39 -9.94 -6.15
CA GLN A 124 -27.44 -8.85 -5.18
C GLN A 124 -26.53 -9.15 -3.97
N ASN A 125 -26.60 -10.35 -3.40
CA ASN A 125 -25.73 -10.76 -2.30
C ASN A 125 -24.24 -10.69 -2.67
N LEU A 126 -23.89 -11.08 -3.90
CA LEU A 126 -22.51 -10.99 -4.40
C LEU A 126 -22.06 -9.52 -4.52
N GLN A 127 -22.91 -8.65 -5.05
CA GLN A 127 -22.61 -7.22 -5.18
C GLN A 127 -22.40 -6.56 -3.81
N GLU A 128 -23.23 -6.90 -2.82
CA GLU A 128 -23.08 -6.43 -1.45
C GLU A 128 -21.76 -6.90 -0.84
N SER A 129 -21.43 -8.19 -0.96
CA SER A 129 -20.16 -8.76 -0.47
C SER A 129 -18.93 -8.12 -1.12
N LEU A 130 -18.98 -7.88 -2.44
CA LEU A 130 -17.92 -7.17 -3.17
C LEU A 130 -17.81 -5.71 -2.72
N GLY A 131 -18.93 -5.04 -2.47
CA GLY A 131 -18.99 -3.68 -1.93
C GLY A 131 -18.33 -3.59 -0.55
N GLU A 132 -18.65 -4.52 0.34
CA GLU A 132 -18.02 -4.62 1.66
C GLU A 132 -16.51 -4.87 1.55
N ALA A 133 -16.08 -5.78 0.67
CA ALA A 133 -14.67 -6.06 0.45
C ALA A 133 -13.90 -4.83 -0.05
N ARG A 134 -14.45 -4.11 -1.04
CA ARG A 134 -13.88 -2.83 -1.50
C ARG A 134 -13.79 -1.80 -0.38
N SER A 135 -14.85 -1.67 0.43
CA SER A 135 -14.87 -0.75 1.58
C SER A 135 -13.78 -1.10 2.60
N ARG A 136 -13.60 -2.39 2.94
CA ARG A 136 -12.53 -2.82 3.87
C ARG A 136 -11.14 -2.50 3.34
N VAL A 137 -10.90 -2.79 2.06
CA VAL A 137 -9.61 -2.52 1.39
C VAL A 137 -9.31 -1.02 1.35
N GLU A 138 -10.29 -0.19 1.06
CA GLU A 138 -10.12 1.27 1.01
C GLU A 138 -9.81 1.86 2.40
N ASN A 139 -10.51 1.38 3.43
CA ASN A 139 -10.27 1.78 4.81
C ASN A 139 -8.85 1.44 5.28
N LEU A 140 -8.39 0.20 5.06
CA LEU A 140 -7.03 -0.18 5.42
C LEU A 140 -6.01 0.60 4.61
N THR A 141 -6.25 0.76 3.29
CA THR A 141 -5.39 1.55 2.42
C THR A 141 -5.19 2.94 2.98
N SER A 142 -6.29 3.64 3.30
CA SER A 142 -6.24 5.01 3.80
C SER A 142 -5.44 5.09 5.11
N PHE A 143 -5.67 4.15 6.03
CA PHE A 143 -4.90 4.03 7.27
C PHE A 143 -3.40 3.80 7.02
N LEU A 144 -3.01 2.80 6.23
CA LEU A 144 -1.60 2.49 5.99
C LEU A 144 -0.90 3.55 5.13
N ARG A 145 -1.59 4.22 4.20
CA ARG A 145 -1.03 5.35 3.45
C ARG A 145 -0.74 6.54 4.36
N ALA A 146 -1.64 6.84 5.31
CA ALA A 146 -1.38 7.84 6.34
C ALA A 146 -0.15 7.45 7.17
N ALA A 147 -0.04 6.18 7.59
CA ALA A 147 1.09 5.67 8.36
C ALA A 147 2.41 5.74 7.58
N ILE A 148 2.42 5.36 6.30
CA ILE A 148 3.58 5.45 5.41
C ILE A 148 4.05 6.91 5.34
N LYS A 149 3.14 7.85 5.10
CA LYS A 149 3.46 9.28 5.04
C LYS A 149 4.02 9.80 6.38
N TRP A 150 3.37 9.48 7.50
CA TRP A 150 3.87 9.83 8.83
C TRP A 150 5.27 9.28 9.06
N SER A 151 5.51 8.00 8.73
CA SER A 151 6.83 7.39 8.92
C SER A 151 7.92 8.10 8.10
N ALA A 152 7.61 8.54 6.88
CA ALA A 152 8.55 9.28 6.03
C ALA A 152 8.92 10.66 6.60
N GLU A 153 7.97 11.31 7.29
CA GLU A 153 8.15 12.65 7.86
C GLU A 153 8.83 12.60 9.24
N PHE A 154 8.62 11.54 10.03
CA PHE A 154 8.97 11.50 11.45
C PHE A 154 9.97 10.41 11.85
N GLY A 155 10.87 9.99 10.97
CA GLY A 155 12.05 9.19 11.37
C GLY A 155 12.34 7.95 10.51
N GLY A 156 11.46 7.61 9.57
CA GLY A 156 11.67 6.57 8.58
C GLY A 156 12.36 7.07 7.30
N PRO A 157 12.56 6.18 6.31
CA PRO A 157 13.03 6.54 4.97
C PRO A 157 12.09 7.55 4.31
N ARG A 158 12.59 8.36 3.36
CA ARG A 158 11.77 9.37 2.64
C ARG A 158 10.56 8.81 1.91
N THR A 159 10.58 7.51 1.60
CA THR A 159 9.48 6.79 0.94
C THR A 159 8.50 6.15 1.93
N GLY A 160 8.78 6.23 3.23
CA GLY A 160 8.08 5.51 4.29
C GLY A 160 8.81 4.24 4.70
N TYR A 161 8.41 3.68 5.85
CA TYR A 161 9.03 2.48 6.42
C TYR A 161 8.70 1.22 5.58
N PRO A 162 9.69 0.36 5.26
CA PRO A 162 9.48 -0.79 4.38
C PRO A 162 8.40 -1.75 4.85
N GLU A 163 8.33 -2.01 6.16
CA GLU A 163 7.32 -2.91 6.74
C GLU A 163 5.89 -2.45 6.45
N LEU A 164 5.61 -1.14 6.47
CA LEU A 164 4.27 -0.61 6.18
C LEU A 164 3.89 -0.84 4.72
N HIS A 165 4.86 -0.74 3.80
CA HIS A 165 4.67 -1.13 2.41
C HIS A 165 4.43 -2.63 2.27
N ALA A 166 5.18 -3.46 3.00
CA ALA A 166 4.97 -4.92 2.99
C ALA A 166 3.56 -5.29 3.45
N MET A 167 3.08 -4.67 4.54
CA MET A 167 1.72 -4.86 5.08
C MET A 167 0.63 -4.48 4.07
N LEU A 168 0.76 -3.30 3.46
CA LEU A 168 -0.23 -2.81 2.49
C LEU A 168 -0.21 -3.61 1.19
N GLY A 169 0.97 -3.92 0.65
CA GLY A 169 1.12 -4.73 -0.55
C GLY A 169 0.54 -6.15 -0.37
N ASP A 170 0.82 -6.77 0.77
CA ASP A 170 0.27 -8.09 1.14
C ASP A 170 -1.26 -8.07 1.21
N TYR A 171 -1.84 -7.10 1.91
CA TYR A 171 -3.28 -7.02 2.06
C TYR A 171 -4.00 -6.72 0.73
N LEU A 172 -3.43 -5.83 -0.10
CA LEU A 172 -3.97 -5.57 -1.43
C LEU A 172 -3.94 -6.81 -2.32
N TYR A 173 -2.91 -7.66 -2.19
CA TYR A 173 -2.80 -8.89 -2.96
C TYR A 173 -3.79 -9.97 -2.49
N THR A 174 -4.06 -10.08 -1.20
CA THR A 174 -4.91 -11.16 -0.67
C THR A 174 -6.39 -10.79 -0.58
N GLU A 175 -6.71 -9.53 -0.29
CA GLU A 175 -8.08 -9.11 0.05
C GLU A 175 -8.77 -8.26 -1.02
N CYS A 176 -8.05 -7.76 -2.03
CA CYS A 176 -8.66 -6.93 -3.06
C CYS A 176 -9.49 -7.78 -4.03
N PRO A 177 -10.79 -7.46 -4.25
CA PRO A 177 -11.62 -8.19 -5.21
C PRO A 177 -11.09 -8.16 -6.63
N GLU A 178 -10.45 -7.05 -7.00
CA GLU A 178 -9.86 -6.83 -8.32
C GLU A 178 -8.40 -6.47 -8.15
N LEU A 179 -7.50 -7.35 -8.61
CA LEU A 179 -6.07 -7.18 -8.40
C LEU A 179 -5.49 -6.11 -9.33
N ASP A 180 -5.11 -4.97 -8.76
CA ASP A 180 -4.25 -3.98 -9.43
C ASP A 180 -2.78 -4.28 -9.13
N MET A 181 -2.16 -5.08 -10.00
CA MET A 181 -0.76 -5.44 -9.85
C MET A 181 0.21 -4.28 -10.01
N VAL A 182 -0.16 -3.17 -10.67
CA VAL A 182 0.68 -1.98 -10.70
C VAL A 182 0.78 -1.41 -9.29
N ARG A 183 -0.38 -1.20 -8.66
CA ARG A 183 -0.48 -0.64 -7.31
C ARG A 183 0.19 -1.54 -6.28
N ILE A 184 -0.07 -2.85 -6.34
CA ILE A 184 0.55 -3.84 -5.46
C ILE A 184 2.09 -3.81 -5.62
N SER A 185 2.59 -3.86 -6.85
CA SER A 185 4.03 -3.85 -7.14
C SER A 185 4.74 -2.61 -6.58
N ARG A 186 4.09 -1.43 -6.64
CA ARG A 186 4.65 -0.19 -6.07
C ARG A 186 4.93 -0.30 -4.57
N HIS A 187 4.14 -1.06 -3.83
CA HIS A 187 4.40 -1.31 -2.42
C HIS A 187 5.49 -2.36 -2.23
N PHE A 188 5.43 -3.48 -2.95
CA PHE A 188 6.45 -4.53 -2.81
C PHE A 188 7.88 -4.07 -3.14
N VAL A 189 8.09 -3.22 -4.16
CA VAL A 189 9.43 -2.69 -4.46
C VAL A 189 10.01 -1.78 -3.35
N ARG A 190 9.17 -1.35 -2.41
CA ARG A 190 9.55 -0.56 -1.23
C ARG A 190 9.54 -1.37 0.07
N ALA A 191 9.15 -2.65 0.00
CA ALA A 191 9.01 -3.52 1.17
C ALA A 191 10.33 -4.14 1.64
N GLU A 192 11.42 -3.97 0.88
CA GLU A 192 12.74 -4.58 1.14
C GLU A 192 12.72 -6.12 1.26
N ASP A 193 11.74 -6.77 0.62
CA ASP A 193 11.59 -8.23 0.56
C ASP A 193 11.35 -8.70 -0.89
N PRO A 194 12.41 -8.71 -1.73
CA PRO A 194 12.29 -9.07 -3.14
C PRO A 194 11.96 -10.55 -3.34
N GLU A 195 12.26 -11.43 -2.38
CA GLU A 195 11.94 -12.86 -2.44
C GLU A 195 10.44 -13.11 -2.28
N LYS A 196 9.80 -12.45 -1.30
CA LYS A 196 8.34 -12.48 -1.16
C LYS A 196 7.66 -11.88 -2.38
N PHE A 197 8.20 -10.78 -2.92
CA PHE A 197 7.66 -10.18 -4.14
C PHE A 197 7.75 -11.14 -5.35
N ALA A 198 8.88 -11.85 -5.51
CA ALA A 198 9.08 -12.82 -6.58
C ALA A 198 8.03 -13.92 -6.52
N SER A 199 7.89 -14.51 -5.33
CA SER A 199 6.96 -15.59 -5.05
C SER A 199 5.51 -15.15 -5.32
N MET A 200 5.16 -13.93 -4.93
CA MET A 200 3.84 -13.36 -5.18
C MET A 200 3.58 -13.16 -6.68
N LEU A 201 4.54 -12.61 -7.43
CA LEU A 201 4.43 -12.42 -8.88
C LEU A 201 4.25 -13.75 -9.60
N VAL A 202 5.05 -14.77 -9.27
CA VAL A 202 4.93 -16.11 -9.87
C VAL A 202 3.56 -16.73 -9.58
N ASN A 203 3.04 -16.55 -8.37
CA ASN A 203 1.69 -17.01 -8.02
C ASN A 203 0.59 -16.24 -8.79
N PHE A 204 0.81 -14.95 -9.06
CA PHE A 204 -0.08 -14.12 -9.86
C PHE A 204 -0.07 -14.51 -11.35
N MET A 205 1.08 -14.87 -11.92
CA MET A 205 1.22 -15.23 -13.33
C MET A 205 0.29 -16.38 -13.73
N GLY A 206 0.08 -17.37 -12.85
CA GLY A 206 -0.87 -18.47 -13.10
C GLY A 206 -2.34 -18.04 -13.18
N ARG A 207 -2.65 -16.76 -12.91
CA ARG A 207 -3.98 -16.15 -12.97
C ARG A 207 -4.11 -15.12 -14.10
N CYS A 208 -3.03 -14.83 -14.83
CA CYS A 208 -3.01 -13.85 -15.91
C CYS A 208 -3.63 -14.41 -17.19
N TYR A 209 -4.06 -13.52 -18.08
CA TYR A 209 -4.27 -13.91 -19.48
C TYR A 209 -2.93 -14.27 -20.14
N PRO A 210 -2.90 -15.18 -21.12
CA PRO A 210 -1.69 -15.52 -21.84
C PRO A 210 -1.02 -14.27 -22.43
N GLY A 211 0.28 -14.07 -22.15
CA GLY A 211 1.08 -12.94 -22.63
C GLY A 211 1.02 -11.66 -21.78
N GLU A 212 0.39 -11.68 -20.60
CA GLU A 212 0.44 -10.58 -19.62
C GLU A 212 1.44 -10.82 -18.47
N ASP A 213 1.95 -12.03 -18.36
CA ASP A 213 2.89 -12.48 -17.34
C ASP A 213 4.26 -11.78 -17.47
N ASP A 214 4.76 -11.66 -18.69
CA ASP A 214 5.98 -10.90 -19.00
C ASP A 214 5.85 -9.39 -18.69
N LEU A 215 4.66 -8.79 -18.82
CA LEU A 215 4.39 -7.40 -18.42
C LEU A 215 4.51 -7.20 -16.90
N ALA A 216 4.01 -8.15 -16.11
CA ALA A 216 4.10 -8.06 -14.65
C ALA A 216 5.56 -8.10 -14.18
N ILE A 217 6.36 -8.99 -14.77
CA ILE A 217 7.79 -9.11 -14.48
C ILE A 217 8.54 -7.87 -14.94
N ALA A 218 8.32 -7.41 -16.17
CA ALA A 218 8.96 -6.23 -16.71
C ALA A 218 8.66 -5.00 -15.84
N ARG A 219 7.40 -4.78 -15.43
CA ARG A 219 7.04 -3.71 -14.50
C ARG A 219 7.81 -3.81 -13.19
N ALA A 220 7.84 -4.98 -12.56
CA ALA A 220 8.53 -5.18 -11.29
C ALA A 220 10.03 -4.84 -11.38
N VAL A 221 10.72 -5.36 -12.39
CA VAL A 221 12.15 -5.09 -12.60
C VAL A 221 12.39 -3.62 -12.91
N LEU A 222 11.60 -3.03 -13.82
CA LEU A 222 11.74 -1.62 -14.18
C LEU A 222 11.44 -0.68 -13.00
N MET A 223 10.50 -1.02 -12.11
CA MET A 223 10.24 -0.24 -10.89
C MET A 223 11.43 -0.24 -9.94
N TYR A 224 12.11 -1.38 -9.74
CA TYR A 224 13.36 -1.41 -8.96
C TYR A 224 14.45 -0.54 -9.61
N LEU A 225 14.62 -0.67 -10.93
CA LEU A 225 15.59 0.14 -11.67
C LEU A 225 15.26 1.64 -11.61
N SER A 226 14.00 2.03 -11.70
CA SER A 226 13.60 3.45 -11.63
C SER A 226 13.88 4.07 -10.24
N MET A 227 13.99 3.24 -9.21
CA MET A 227 14.44 3.61 -7.86
C MET A 227 15.97 3.58 -7.69
N GLY A 228 16.71 3.07 -8.69
CA GLY A 228 18.16 2.88 -8.63
C GLY A 228 18.57 1.60 -7.90
N ASN A 229 17.62 0.71 -7.59
CA ASN A 229 17.88 -0.53 -6.89
C ASN A 229 18.27 -1.64 -7.88
N MET A 230 19.51 -1.56 -8.37
CA MET A 230 20.03 -2.53 -9.34
C MET A 230 20.18 -3.93 -8.73
N LYS A 231 20.50 -4.02 -7.44
CA LYS A 231 20.68 -5.30 -6.73
C LYS A 231 19.38 -6.12 -6.76
N ASP A 232 18.28 -5.54 -6.31
CA ASP A 232 17.02 -6.27 -6.21
C ASP A 232 16.36 -6.45 -7.58
N ALA A 233 16.62 -5.56 -8.54
CA ALA A 233 16.22 -5.76 -9.93
C ALA A 233 16.85 -7.02 -10.57
N ASN A 234 18.15 -7.27 -10.35
CA ASN A 234 18.81 -8.49 -10.83
C ASN A 234 18.32 -9.71 -10.08
N PHE A 235 18.24 -9.64 -8.74
CA PHE A 235 17.71 -10.73 -7.92
C PHE A 235 16.31 -11.13 -8.38
N MET A 236 15.44 -10.16 -8.66
CA MET A 236 14.09 -10.40 -9.13
C MET A 236 14.07 -11.18 -10.44
N MET A 237 14.92 -10.79 -11.39
CA MET A 237 15.01 -11.47 -12.68
C MET A 237 15.52 -12.91 -12.52
N ASP A 238 16.55 -13.12 -11.70
CA ASP A 238 17.15 -14.42 -11.46
C ASP A 238 16.19 -15.37 -10.74
N GLU A 239 15.52 -14.90 -9.69
CA GLU A 239 14.60 -15.72 -8.91
C GLU A 239 13.34 -16.07 -9.71
N ILE A 240 12.81 -15.13 -10.52
CA ILE A 240 11.67 -15.41 -11.39
C ILE A 240 12.05 -16.42 -12.47
N LYS A 241 13.21 -16.30 -13.13
CA LYS A 241 13.67 -17.29 -14.11
C LYS A 241 13.76 -18.68 -13.49
N LYS A 242 14.41 -18.79 -12.33
CA LYS A 242 14.53 -20.04 -11.58
C LYS A 242 13.17 -20.66 -11.22
N GLN A 243 12.20 -19.85 -10.80
CA GLN A 243 10.86 -20.35 -10.46
C GLN A 243 9.98 -20.65 -11.69
N ALA A 244 10.16 -19.90 -12.77
CA ALA A 244 9.40 -20.03 -14.01
C ALA A 244 9.92 -21.16 -14.90
N GLU A 245 11.20 -21.52 -14.87
CA GLU A 245 11.78 -22.66 -15.59
C GLU A 245 11.00 -23.97 -15.36
N THR A 246 10.39 -24.12 -14.18
CA THR A 246 9.62 -25.32 -13.83
C THR A 246 8.15 -25.23 -14.24
N LYS A 247 7.59 -24.01 -14.39
CA LYS A 247 6.13 -23.77 -14.49
C LYS A 247 5.68 -23.16 -15.81
N ASN A 248 6.54 -22.40 -16.50
CA ASN A 248 6.21 -21.65 -17.71
C ASN A 248 7.45 -21.49 -18.62
N PRO A 249 7.77 -22.49 -19.45
CA PRO A 249 8.95 -22.47 -20.32
C PRO A 249 8.92 -21.35 -21.38
N GLU A 250 7.73 -21.00 -21.87
CA GLU A 250 7.53 -19.98 -22.92
C GLU A 250 7.92 -18.56 -22.47
N LEU A 251 7.96 -18.32 -21.16
CA LEU A 251 8.38 -17.03 -20.61
C LEU A 251 9.80 -16.63 -21.05
N SER A 252 10.69 -17.61 -21.21
CA SER A 252 12.07 -17.37 -21.64
C SER A 252 12.17 -16.95 -23.11
N GLU A 253 11.12 -17.18 -23.90
CA GLU A 253 11.04 -16.84 -25.32
C GLU A 253 10.45 -15.43 -25.55
N SER A 254 9.95 -14.77 -24.51
CA SER A 254 9.37 -13.42 -24.61
C SER A 254 10.44 -12.37 -24.97
N ASP A 255 10.17 -11.63 -26.05
CA ASP A 255 10.97 -10.47 -26.45
C ASP A 255 11.08 -9.41 -25.33
N LEU A 256 10.04 -9.25 -24.51
CA LEU A 256 10.07 -8.31 -23.40
C LEU A 256 11.00 -8.79 -22.27
N ILE A 257 10.97 -10.09 -21.95
CA ILE A 257 11.89 -10.69 -20.97
C ILE A 257 13.34 -10.63 -21.48
N GLN A 258 13.54 -10.83 -22.78
CA GLN A 258 14.84 -10.68 -23.42
C GLN A 258 15.34 -9.22 -23.38
N PHE A 259 14.45 -8.25 -23.63
CA PHE A 259 14.73 -6.82 -23.46
C PHE A 259 15.18 -6.50 -22.03
N ILE A 260 14.44 -6.97 -21.02
CA ILE A 260 14.78 -6.74 -19.60
C ILE A 260 16.15 -7.32 -19.27
N SER A 261 16.46 -8.54 -19.75
CA SER A 261 17.78 -9.16 -19.55
C SER A 261 18.91 -8.31 -20.14
N TYR A 262 18.74 -7.81 -21.38
CA TYR A 262 19.74 -6.93 -22.01
C TYR A 262 19.82 -5.55 -21.37
N LEU A 263 18.70 -5.02 -20.87
CA LEU A 263 18.66 -3.76 -20.16
C LEU A 263 19.48 -3.84 -18.87
N LEU A 264 19.30 -4.90 -18.07
CA LEU A 264 20.07 -5.12 -16.84
C LEU A 264 21.58 -5.12 -17.14
N GLU A 265 22.03 -5.85 -18.15
CA GLU A 265 23.44 -5.87 -18.59
C GLU A 265 23.93 -4.51 -19.10
N THR A 266 23.07 -3.74 -19.76
CA THR A 266 23.39 -2.42 -20.30
C THR A 266 23.60 -1.40 -19.19
N LEU A 267 22.79 -1.46 -18.13
CA LEU A 267 22.86 -0.52 -16.99
C LEU A 267 24.09 -0.74 -16.10
N GLN A 268 24.81 -1.86 -16.25
CA GLN A 268 26.10 -2.08 -15.57
C GLN A 268 27.23 -1.19 -16.13
N ARG A 269 27.00 -0.52 -17.26
CA ARG A 269 28.00 0.27 -17.99
C ARG A 269 27.42 1.64 -18.36
N ASP A 270 28.30 2.62 -18.55
CA ASP A 270 27.90 3.89 -19.17
C ASP A 270 27.68 3.69 -20.68
N ALA A 271 26.46 3.27 -21.03
CA ALA A 271 26.12 2.78 -22.37
C ALA A 271 24.77 3.35 -22.87
N LEU A 272 24.53 4.65 -22.70
CA LEU A 272 23.32 5.33 -23.20
C LEU A 272 22.99 5.03 -24.68
N PRO A 273 23.95 4.96 -25.63
CA PRO A 273 23.64 4.59 -27.01
C PRO A 273 23.04 3.17 -27.12
N LEU A 274 23.52 2.21 -26.33
CA LEU A 274 22.98 0.85 -26.31
C LEU A 274 21.59 0.83 -25.67
N PHE A 275 21.39 1.56 -24.58
CA PHE A 275 20.07 1.72 -23.96
C PHE A 275 19.02 2.23 -24.97
N ASN A 276 19.36 3.28 -25.73
CA ASN A 276 18.47 3.82 -26.77
C ASN A 276 18.23 2.81 -27.89
N MET A 277 19.27 2.09 -28.33
CA MET A 277 19.13 1.03 -29.34
C MET A 277 18.16 -0.07 -28.88
N LEU A 278 18.25 -0.50 -27.61
CA LEU A 278 17.34 -1.48 -27.03
C LEU A 278 15.88 -0.98 -27.04
N ARG A 279 15.64 0.28 -26.63
CA ARG A 279 14.29 0.88 -26.67
C ARG A 279 13.70 0.90 -28.08
N VAL A 280 14.50 1.18 -29.11
CA VAL A 280 14.03 1.15 -30.50
C VAL A 280 13.77 -0.29 -30.97
N LYS A 281 14.69 -1.21 -30.68
CA LYS A 281 14.62 -2.61 -31.13
C LYS A 281 13.39 -3.33 -30.55
N TYR A 282 13.10 -3.10 -29.27
CA TYR A 282 12.01 -3.77 -28.54
C TYR A 282 10.75 -2.92 -28.41
N LYS A 283 10.61 -1.89 -29.25
CA LYS A 283 9.51 -0.92 -29.17
C LYS A 283 8.12 -1.57 -29.15
N SER A 284 7.88 -2.56 -30.00
CA SER A 284 6.60 -3.27 -30.07
C SER A 284 6.22 -3.99 -28.77
N SER A 285 7.21 -4.50 -28.04
CA SER A 285 6.99 -5.20 -26.75
C SER A 285 6.82 -4.22 -25.60
N ILE A 286 7.56 -3.11 -25.63
CA ILE A 286 7.49 -2.03 -24.61
C ILE A 286 6.17 -1.26 -24.72
N ASP A 287 5.72 -0.94 -25.93
CA ASP A 287 4.52 -0.13 -26.15
C ASP A 287 3.20 -0.84 -25.82
N ARG A 288 3.25 -2.14 -25.42
CA ARG A 288 2.08 -2.86 -24.90
C ARG A 288 1.58 -2.26 -23.58
N ASP A 289 2.46 -1.61 -22.81
CA ASP A 289 2.10 -0.93 -21.57
C ASP A 289 2.85 0.42 -21.47
N GLN A 290 2.08 1.51 -21.48
CA GLN A 290 2.58 2.88 -21.41
C GLN A 290 3.47 3.12 -20.17
N LEU A 291 3.19 2.44 -19.05
CA LEU A 291 3.97 2.55 -17.83
C LEU A 291 5.43 2.11 -18.02
N LEU A 292 5.70 1.14 -18.90
CA LEU A 292 7.07 0.69 -19.17
C LEU A 292 7.91 1.83 -19.76
N ASN A 293 7.32 2.63 -20.67
CA ASN A 293 7.99 3.80 -21.24
C ASN A 293 8.29 4.86 -20.18
N GLU A 294 7.35 5.11 -19.25
CA GLU A 294 7.53 6.06 -18.15
C GLU A 294 8.65 5.63 -17.20
N LEU A 295 8.70 4.34 -16.84
CA LEU A 295 9.77 3.78 -16.02
C LEU A 295 11.12 3.83 -16.74
N LEU A 296 11.16 3.57 -18.05
CA LEU A 296 12.38 3.69 -18.85
C LEU A 296 12.90 5.13 -18.92
N ASP A 297 12.02 6.12 -18.96
CA ASP A 297 12.42 7.53 -18.89
C ASP A 297 13.01 7.88 -17.52
N GLU A 298 12.42 7.35 -16.43
CA GLU A 298 13.00 7.45 -15.07
C GLU A 298 14.38 6.79 -14.96
N ILE A 299 14.55 5.63 -15.57
CA ILE A 299 15.82 4.90 -15.60
C ILE A 299 16.86 5.71 -16.39
N ALA A 300 16.50 6.26 -17.55
CA ALA A 300 17.41 7.07 -18.36
C ALA A 300 17.87 8.34 -17.61
N GLU A 301 16.95 8.99 -16.90
CA GLU A 301 17.25 10.13 -16.03
C GLU A 301 18.21 9.73 -14.91
N ARG A 302 17.93 8.60 -14.23
CA ARG A 302 18.70 8.16 -13.06
C ARG A 302 20.10 7.63 -13.39
N PHE A 303 20.23 6.82 -14.44
CA PHE A 303 21.49 6.14 -14.77
C PHE A 303 22.37 6.92 -15.76
N TYR A 304 21.76 7.77 -16.60
CA TYR A 304 22.49 8.49 -17.66
C TYR A 304 22.31 10.02 -17.60
N GLY A 305 21.54 10.55 -16.64
CA GLY A 305 21.33 12.00 -16.50
C GLY A 305 20.49 12.62 -17.62
N VAL A 306 19.75 11.80 -18.38
CA VAL A 306 18.94 12.28 -19.51
C VAL A 306 17.75 13.07 -18.98
N GLN A 307 17.68 14.35 -19.37
CA GLN A 307 16.54 15.21 -19.03
C GLN A 307 15.29 14.75 -19.82
N ARG A 308 14.14 14.65 -19.12
CA ARG A 308 12.88 14.29 -19.76
C ARG A 308 12.49 15.31 -20.82
N LYS A 309 12.07 14.82 -21.98
CA LYS A 309 11.69 15.67 -23.13
C LYS A 309 10.44 16.54 -22.84
N ASN A 310 9.56 16.14 -21.92
CA ASN A 310 8.35 16.88 -21.55
C ASN A 310 8.15 16.95 -20.02
N PRO A 311 8.45 18.08 -19.36
CA PRO A 311 8.24 18.27 -17.92
C PRO A 311 6.77 18.06 -17.49
N LEU A 312 5.81 18.43 -18.34
CA LEU A 312 4.38 18.31 -18.07
C LEU A 312 3.90 16.85 -17.96
N GLN A 313 4.53 15.92 -18.68
CA GLN A 313 4.19 14.49 -18.64
C GLN A 313 4.70 13.85 -17.34
N GLY A 314 5.81 14.36 -16.78
CA GLY A 314 6.31 13.99 -15.45
C GLY A 314 5.42 14.51 -14.31
N MET A 315 4.82 15.70 -14.45
CA MET A 315 3.89 16.25 -13.46
C MET A 315 2.64 15.38 -13.26
N PHE A 316 2.13 14.72 -14.31
CA PHE A 316 1.04 13.75 -14.14
C PHE A 316 1.52 12.52 -13.37
N GLY A 317 2.72 12.00 -13.66
CA GLY A 317 3.33 10.91 -12.89
C GLY A 317 3.54 11.24 -11.40
N ASP A 318 3.96 12.46 -11.08
CA ASP A 318 4.12 12.91 -9.69
C ASP A 318 2.77 13.15 -8.97
N ILE A 319 1.75 13.60 -9.69
CA ILE A 319 0.37 13.68 -9.17
C ILE A 319 -0.19 12.27 -8.94
N PHE A 320 0.07 11.31 -9.82
CA PHE A 320 -0.29 9.90 -9.62
C PHE A 320 0.54 9.22 -8.53
N LYS A 321 1.79 9.64 -8.28
CA LYS A 321 2.58 9.22 -7.12
C LYS A 321 2.08 9.83 -5.81
N MET A 322 1.48 11.02 -5.85
CA MET A 322 0.81 11.64 -4.70
C MET A 322 -0.60 11.07 -4.44
N MET A 323 -1.32 10.63 -5.49
CA MET A 323 -2.68 10.12 -5.38
C MET A 323 -2.78 8.59 -5.28
N GLY A 324 -1.77 7.85 -5.73
CA GLY A 324 -1.68 6.37 -5.68
C GLY A 324 -1.27 5.79 -4.34
#